data_AF-A0A5K1HBB6-F1
#
_entry.id   AF-A0A5K1HBB6-F1
#
_cell.length_a   1.000
_cell.length_b   1.000
_cell.length_c   1.000
_cell.angle_alpha   90.00
_cell.angle_beta   90.00
_cell.angle_gamma   90.00
#
_symmetry.space_group_name_H-M   'P 1'
#
loop_
_entity.id
_entity.type
_entity.pdbx_description
1 polymer ?
#
loop_
_entity_poly.entity_id
_entity_poly.type
_entity_poly.pdbx_seq_one_letter_code
_entity_poly.pdbx_strand_id
1 'polypeptide(L)'
;MDDEERKKVLKGKDIDKIAAACNRYPVMNLSCELGKRSDEEIELKVVLQREDELENDLVISNSFPGEKEEFWWIIVGDKKNNKVLATKRTLVKEKADIKVDFEHSDVEKVAVYALCDSYIGCDQAEEIPIPSS
;
A
#
# COMPACT_ATOMS: atom_id res chain seq x y z
N MET A 1 18.61 -15.20 0.21
CA MET A 1 20.03 -14.82 0.12
C MET A 1 20.72 -15.48 1.30
N ASP A 2 21.82 -16.20 1.06
CA ASP A 2 22.61 -16.75 2.15
C ASP A 2 23.57 -15.70 2.74
N ASP A 3 24.15 -16.00 3.91
CA ASP A 3 25.00 -15.06 4.63
C ASP A 3 26.36 -14.79 3.94
N GLU A 4 26.85 -15.72 3.11
CA GLU A 4 28.13 -15.57 2.42
C GLU A 4 28.00 -14.62 1.22
N GLU A 5 26.93 -14.78 0.44
CA GLU A 5 26.56 -13.88 -0.65
C GLU A 5 26.30 -12.47 -0.12
N ARG A 6 25.60 -12.34 1.01
CA ARG A 6 25.34 -11.05 1.67
C ARG A 6 26.64 -10.31 1.97
N LYS A 7 27.59 -10.97 2.62
CA LYS A 7 28.89 -10.37 3.01
C LYS A 7 29.71 -9.95 1.79
N LYS A 8 29.64 -10.73 0.70
CA LYS A 8 30.35 -10.42 -0.53
C LYS A 8 29.80 -9.16 -1.22
N VAL A 9 28.48 -9.04 -1.33
CA VAL A 9 27.82 -7.91 -2.02
C VAL A 9 27.90 -6.62 -1.20
N LEU A 10 27.84 -6.72 0.14
CA LEU A 10 27.85 -5.57 1.04
C LEU A 10 29.26 -5.10 1.43
N LYS A 11 30.32 -5.72 0.89
CA LYS A 11 31.70 -5.39 1.24
C LYS A 11 32.01 -3.90 0.97
N GLY A 12 32.48 -3.20 2.00
CA GLY A 12 32.83 -1.78 1.92
C GLY A 12 31.64 -0.82 1.97
N LYS A 13 30.42 -1.33 2.19
CA LYS A 13 29.22 -0.51 2.43
C LYS A 13 28.97 -0.33 3.92
N ASP A 14 28.20 0.69 4.24
CA ASP A 14 27.69 0.94 5.59
C ASP A 14 26.55 -0.05 5.90
N ILE A 15 26.89 -1.14 6.58
CA ILE A 15 25.96 -2.24 6.85
C ILE A 15 24.83 -1.77 7.76
N ASP A 16 25.11 -0.91 8.73
CA ASP A 16 24.11 -0.46 9.71
C ASP A 16 23.06 0.42 9.02
N LYS A 17 23.48 1.32 8.12
CA LYS A 17 22.53 2.10 7.31
C LYS A 17 21.68 1.24 6.39
N ILE A 18 22.27 0.20 5.79
CA ILE A 18 21.54 -0.72 4.92
C ILE A 18 20.53 -1.52 5.75
N ALA A 19 20.92 -2.01 6.93
CA ALA A 19 20.03 -2.72 7.83
C ALA A 19 18.85 -1.82 8.27
N ALA A 20 19.12 -0.57 8.67
CA ALA A 20 18.07 0.38 9.03
C ALA A 20 17.10 0.63 7.85
N ALA A 21 17.62 0.80 6.64
CA ALA A 21 16.79 0.97 5.44
C ALA A 21 15.95 -0.28 5.13
N CYS A 22 16.52 -1.48 5.27
CA CYS A 22 15.78 -2.74 5.10
C CYS A 22 14.67 -2.90 6.13
N ASN A 23 14.95 -2.65 7.41
CA ASN A 23 13.98 -2.76 8.49
C ASN A 23 12.86 -1.72 8.37
N ARG A 24 13.16 -0.54 7.82
CA ARG A 24 12.17 0.52 7.62
C ARG A 24 11.33 0.31 6.35
N TYR A 25 11.80 -0.48 5.39
CA TYR A 25 11.09 -0.74 4.15
C TYR A 25 9.73 -1.41 4.44
N PRO A 26 8.63 -0.92 3.86
CA PRO A 26 7.30 -1.40 4.23
C PRO A 26 6.99 -2.78 3.66
N VAL A 27 6.64 -3.70 4.54
CA VAL A 27 5.98 -4.97 4.21
C VAL A 27 4.51 -4.84 4.61
N MET A 28 3.63 -4.80 3.60
CA MET A 28 2.21 -4.50 3.80
C MET A 28 1.34 -5.65 3.30
N ASN A 29 0.29 -5.93 4.06
CA ASN A 29 -0.81 -6.80 3.69
C ASN A 29 -2.05 -5.95 3.36
N LEU A 30 -2.59 -6.13 2.16
CA LEU A 30 -3.82 -5.50 1.70
C LEU A 30 -4.95 -6.51 1.76
N SER A 31 -6.02 -6.17 2.47
CA SER A 31 -7.27 -6.94 2.51
C SER A 31 -8.43 -6.04 2.14
N CYS A 32 -9.30 -6.51 1.25
CA CYS A 32 -10.42 -5.72 0.77
C CYS A 32 -11.74 -6.49 0.85
N GLU A 33 -12.76 -5.84 1.39
CA GLU A 33 -14.10 -6.43 1.56
C GLU A 33 -15.19 -5.47 1.09
N LEU A 34 -16.07 -5.95 0.21
CA LEU A 34 -17.28 -5.22 -0.17
C LEU A 34 -18.23 -5.17 1.03
N GLY A 35 -18.67 -3.95 1.36
CA GLY A 35 -19.61 -3.65 2.41
C GLY A 35 -21.03 -3.50 1.88
N LYS A 36 -21.71 -2.45 2.36
CA LYS A 36 -23.09 -2.14 1.94
C LYS A 36 -23.12 -1.72 0.47
N ARG A 37 -24.13 -2.18 -0.24
CA ARG A 37 -24.42 -1.81 -1.62
C ARG A 37 -25.80 -1.16 -1.70
N SER A 38 -25.87 -0.01 -2.34
CA SER A 38 -27.11 0.61 -2.81
C SER A 38 -27.24 0.43 -4.33
N ASP A 39 -28.29 1.00 -4.92
CA ASP A 39 -28.50 0.94 -6.38
C ASP A 39 -27.41 1.70 -7.16
N GLU A 40 -26.75 2.69 -6.54
CA GLU A 40 -25.79 3.58 -7.21
C GLU A 40 -24.37 3.48 -6.63
N GLU A 41 -24.23 3.17 -5.34
CA GLU A 41 -22.94 3.20 -4.62
C GLU A 41 -22.64 1.88 -3.92
N ILE A 42 -21.34 1.59 -3.80
CA ILE A 42 -20.82 0.47 -3.04
C ILE A 42 -19.80 0.98 -2.02
N GLU A 43 -19.98 0.57 -0.77
CA GLU A 43 -19.00 0.71 0.31
C GLU A 43 -17.94 -0.38 0.15
N LEU A 44 -16.67 0.00 0.16
CA LEU A 44 -15.52 -0.88 0.24
C LEU A 44 -14.75 -0.61 1.53
N LYS A 45 -14.49 -1.68 2.27
CA LYS A 45 -13.60 -1.66 3.43
C LYS A 45 -12.25 -2.18 2.98
N VAL A 46 -11.24 -1.32 3.13
CA VAL A 46 -9.85 -1.65 2.83
C VAL A 46 -9.10 -1.66 4.15
N VAL A 47 -8.45 -2.78 4.44
CA VAL A 47 -7.55 -2.94 5.57
C VAL A 47 -6.14 -3.00 5.02
N LEU A 48 -5.32 -2.05 5.42
CA LEU A 48 -3.90 -2.04 5.11
C LEU A 48 -3.14 -2.23 6.43
N GLN A 49 -2.42 -3.34 6.54
CA GLN A 49 -1.71 -3.74 7.75
C GLN A 49 -0.23 -3.90 7.45
N ARG A 50 0.62 -3.40 8.34
CA ARG A 50 2.06 -3.61 8.30
C ARG A 50 2.39 -4.91 9.04
N GLU A 51 3.27 -5.72 8.47
CA GLU A 51 3.71 -6.98 9.13
C GLU A 51 4.79 -6.74 10.19
N ASP A 52 5.62 -5.72 10.00
CA ASP A 52 6.71 -5.37 10.89
C ASP A 52 6.35 -4.24 11.86
N GLU A 53 6.90 -4.28 13.07
CA GLU A 53 6.86 -3.15 14.01
C GLU A 53 7.89 -2.09 13.61
N LEU A 54 7.46 -0.82 13.51
CA LEU A 54 8.36 0.28 13.22
C LEU A 54 9.06 0.77 14.49
N GLU A 55 10.40 0.79 14.47
CA GLU A 55 11.18 1.51 15.49
C GLU A 55 11.08 3.04 15.32
N ASN A 56 10.81 3.51 14.10
CA ASN A 56 10.67 4.94 13.76
C ASN A 56 9.67 5.15 12.62
N ASP A 57 8.81 6.16 12.76
CA ASP A 57 7.79 6.52 11.77
C ASP A 57 8.38 7.24 10.54
N LEU A 58 9.59 7.82 10.64
CA LEU A 58 10.21 8.59 9.56
C LEU A 58 10.77 7.72 8.43
N VAL A 59 10.65 8.20 7.21
CA VAL A 59 11.19 7.59 5.98
C VAL A 59 12.71 7.71 5.95
N ILE A 60 13.40 6.62 5.58
CA ILE A 60 14.84 6.62 5.33
C ILE A 60 15.07 6.81 3.83
N SER A 61 15.66 7.94 3.46
CA SER A 61 16.04 8.24 2.08
C SER A 61 17.38 8.97 2.04
N ASN A 62 18.25 8.57 1.10
CA ASN A 62 19.55 9.23 0.91
C ASN A 62 19.45 10.48 0.02
N SER A 63 18.37 10.63 -0.74
CA SER A 63 18.20 11.69 -1.74
C SER A 63 17.22 12.78 -1.31
N PHE A 64 16.40 12.50 -0.29
CA PHE A 64 15.42 13.46 0.22
C PHE A 64 16.02 14.23 1.42
N PRO A 65 16.09 15.58 1.38
CA PRO A 65 16.86 16.37 2.35
C PRO A 65 16.13 16.62 3.67
N GLY A 66 14.85 16.29 3.78
CA GLY A 66 14.02 16.58 4.94
C GLY A 66 13.50 15.33 5.64
N GLU A 67 12.88 15.53 6.80
CA GLU A 67 12.09 14.49 7.46
C GLU A 67 10.77 14.30 6.73
N LYS A 68 10.32 13.06 6.62
CA LYS A 68 9.07 12.72 5.93
C LYS A 68 8.40 11.53 6.62
N GLU A 69 7.10 11.67 6.85
CA GLU A 69 6.23 10.54 7.16
C GLU A 69 5.80 9.83 5.87
N GLU A 70 5.67 8.51 5.97
CA GLU A 70 5.19 7.65 4.90
C GLU A 70 3.67 7.74 4.79
N PHE A 71 3.15 8.04 3.60
CA PHE A 71 1.73 8.01 3.32
C PHE A 71 1.38 6.96 2.26
N TRP A 72 0.17 6.46 2.36
CA TRP A 72 -0.40 5.49 1.45
C TRP A 72 -1.61 6.07 0.74
N TRP A 73 -1.68 5.85 -0.57
CA TRP A 73 -2.83 6.15 -1.41
C TRP A 73 -3.61 4.87 -1.68
N ILE A 74 -4.85 4.84 -1.22
CA ILE A 74 -5.82 3.84 -1.63
C ILE A 74 -6.55 4.35 -2.87
N ILE A 75 -6.42 3.65 -3.99
CA ILE A 75 -7.07 3.99 -5.25
C ILE A 75 -7.99 2.85 -5.63
N VAL A 76 -9.26 3.16 -5.86
CA VAL A 76 -10.24 2.23 -6.43
C VAL A 76 -10.47 2.65 -7.87
N GLY A 77 -10.31 1.71 -8.81
CA GLY A 77 -10.38 2.00 -10.23
C GLY A 77 -11.06 0.90 -11.03
N ASP A 78 -11.62 1.30 -12.16
CA ASP A 78 -12.05 0.41 -13.22
C ASP A 78 -10.96 0.34 -14.29
N LYS A 79 -10.27 -0.81 -14.35
CA LYS A 79 -9.21 -1.06 -15.33
C LYS A 79 -9.71 -1.09 -16.77
N LYS A 80 -10.94 -1.58 -17.00
CA LYS A 80 -11.50 -1.74 -18.34
C LYS A 80 -11.72 -0.38 -18.99
N ASN A 81 -12.26 0.56 -18.23
CA ASN A 81 -12.53 1.92 -18.69
C ASN A 81 -11.40 2.91 -18.37
N ASN A 82 -10.30 2.44 -17.76
CA ASN A 82 -9.18 3.27 -17.31
C ASN A 82 -9.64 4.48 -16.48
N LYS A 83 -10.56 4.25 -15.54
CA LYS A 83 -11.20 5.29 -14.73
C LYS A 83 -10.87 5.09 -13.25
N VAL A 84 -10.49 6.17 -12.57
CA VAL A 84 -10.42 6.20 -11.11
C VAL A 84 -11.83 6.44 -10.56
N LEU A 85 -12.30 5.55 -9.70
CA LEU A 85 -13.61 5.61 -9.06
C LEU A 85 -13.52 6.35 -7.73
N ALA A 86 -12.49 6.08 -6.93
CA ALA A 86 -12.25 6.77 -5.67
C ALA A 86 -10.76 6.80 -5.31
N THR A 87 -10.37 7.77 -4.47
CA THR A 87 -9.02 7.89 -3.93
C THR A 87 -9.04 8.38 -2.49
N LYS A 88 -8.17 7.83 -1.65
CA LYS A 88 -8.04 8.22 -0.25
C LYS A 88 -6.58 8.11 0.19
N ARG A 89 -6.09 9.13 0.90
CA ARG A 89 -4.76 9.13 1.48
C ARG A 89 -4.84 8.82 2.97
N THR A 90 -3.95 7.97 3.46
CA THR A 90 -3.86 7.62 4.88
C THR A 90 -2.41 7.47 5.32
N LEU A 91 -2.19 7.56 6.62
CA LEU A 91 -0.96 7.12 7.28
C LEU A 91 -1.22 5.71 7.85
N VAL A 92 -0.20 4.84 7.84
CA VAL A 92 -0.30 3.48 8.39
C VAL A 92 0.88 3.25 9.34
N LYS A 93 0.59 3.17 10.63
CA LYS A 93 1.56 2.75 11.64
C LYS A 93 1.63 1.22 11.67
N GLU A 94 0.68 0.59 12.35
CA GLU A 94 0.50 -0.86 12.40
C GLU A 94 -0.64 -1.31 11.47
N LYS A 95 -1.80 -0.66 11.57
CA LYS A 95 -2.99 -1.00 10.80
C LYS A 95 -3.82 0.25 10.49
N ALA A 96 -4.43 0.28 9.31
CA ALA A 96 -5.42 1.29 8.94
C ALA A 96 -6.67 0.63 8.35
N ASP A 97 -7.82 0.89 8.99
CA ASP A 97 -9.15 0.50 8.52
C ASP A 97 -9.76 1.66 7.73
N ILE A 98 -9.84 1.51 6.41
CA ILE A 98 -10.15 2.58 5.47
C ILE A 98 -11.45 2.25 4.76
N LYS A 99 -12.49 3.06 5.01
CA LYS A 99 -13.73 3.00 4.25
C LYS A 99 -13.64 3.89 3.01
N VAL A 100 -14.01 3.35 1.86
CA VAL A 100 -14.07 4.03 0.55
C VAL A 100 -15.42 3.74 -0.09
N ASP A 101 -16.18 4.77 -0.42
CA ASP A 101 -17.45 4.64 -1.14
C ASP A 101 -17.23 5.05 -2.61
N PHE A 102 -17.82 4.31 -3.56
CA PHE A 102 -17.70 4.62 -4.99
C PHE A 102 -18.94 4.20 -5.77
N GLU A 103 -19.18 4.88 -6.90
CA GLU A 103 -20.25 4.56 -7.85
C GLU A 103 -19.88 3.32 -8.69
N HIS A 104 -20.78 2.36 -8.80
CA HIS A 104 -20.52 1.06 -9.45
C HIS A 104 -21.14 0.93 -10.86
N SER A 105 -21.80 1.96 -11.40
CA SER A 105 -22.50 1.88 -12.69
C SER A 105 -21.63 1.22 -13.79
N ASP A 106 -22.04 -0.01 -14.16
CA ASP A 106 -21.46 -0.87 -15.20
C ASP A 106 -20.06 -1.49 -14.94
N VAL A 107 -19.61 -1.60 -13.69
CA VAL A 107 -18.26 -2.12 -13.35
C VAL A 107 -18.27 -3.55 -12.80
N GLU A 108 -18.04 -4.58 -13.61
CA GLU A 108 -18.03 -5.99 -13.14
C GLU A 108 -16.95 -6.31 -12.08
N LYS A 109 -15.82 -5.61 -12.11
CA LYS A 109 -14.70 -5.80 -11.18
C LYS A 109 -14.01 -4.47 -10.90
N VAL A 110 -13.57 -4.28 -9.66
CA VAL A 110 -12.76 -3.10 -9.28
C VAL A 110 -11.34 -3.55 -9.01
N ALA A 111 -10.39 -2.70 -9.39
CA ALA A 111 -9.02 -2.81 -8.94
C ALA A 111 -8.81 -1.86 -7.75
N VAL A 112 -8.28 -2.39 -6.65
CA VAL A 112 -7.86 -1.63 -5.47
C VAL A 112 -6.35 -1.61 -5.46
N TYR A 113 -5.77 -0.43 -5.29
CA TYR A 113 -4.33 -0.22 -5.18
C TYR A 113 -4.01 0.47 -3.87
N ALA A 114 -3.02 -0.03 -3.16
CA ALA A 114 -2.37 0.68 -2.06
C ALA A 114 -0.98 1.10 -2.54
N LEU A 115 -0.80 2.40 -2.82
CA LEU A 115 0.44 2.95 -3.34
C LEU A 115 1.22 3.69 -2.27
N CYS A 116 2.50 3.39 -2.14
CA CYS A 116 3.40 4.11 -1.23
C CYS A 116 3.93 5.37 -1.90
N ASP A 117 3.97 6.49 -1.18
CA ASP A 117 4.52 7.74 -1.69
C ASP A 117 6.05 7.89 -1.46
N SER A 118 6.67 6.92 -0.80
CA SER A 118 8.02 7.03 -0.23
C SER A 118 8.98 5.93 -0.69
N TYR A 119 8.47 4.71 -0.89
CA TYR A 119 9.26 3.54 -1.28
C TYR A 119 8.72 2.96 -2.59
N ILE A 120 9.62 2.42 -3.40
CA ILE A 120 9.28 1.81 -4.69
C ILE A 120 9.27 0.29 -4.52
N GLY A 121 8.25 -0.36 -5.08
CA GLY A 121 8.17 -1.83 -5.13
C GLY A 121 7.46 -2.47 -3.94
N CYS A 122 6.81 -1.68 -3.09
CA CYS A 122 6.00 -2.16 -1.97
C CYS A 122 4.48 -1.98 -2.19
N ASP A 123 4.10 -1.42 -3.35
CA ASP A 123 2.70 -1.22 -3.73
C ASP A 123 1.96 -2.55 -3.76
N GLN A 124 0.72 -2.54 -3.25
CA GLN A 124 -0.17 -3.70 -3.27
C GLN A 124 -1.34 -3.45 -4.21
N ALA A 125 -1.84 -4.52 -4.83
CA ALA A 125 -3.01 -4.45 -5.70
C ALA A 125 -3.87 -5.70 -5.55
N GLU A 126 -5.18 -5.51 -5.58
CA GLU A 126 -6.17 -6.58 -5.53
C GLU A 126 -7.28 -6.30 -6.56
N GLU A 127 -7.84 -7.35 -7.16
CA GLU A 127 -9.03 -7.25 -8.00
C GLU A 127 -10.21 -7.91 -7.31
N ILE A 128 -11.29 -7.15 -7.14
CA ILE A 128 -12.48 -7.62 -6.45
C ILE A 128 -13.61 -7.71 -7.48
N PRO A 129 -14.17 -8.90 -7.72
CA PRO A 129 -15.38 -9.02 -8.52
C PRO A 129 -16.55 -8.43 -7.75
N ILE A 130 -17.38 -7.64 -8.44
CA ILE A 130 -18.62 -7.16 -7.88
C ILE A 130 -19.71 -8.18 -8.23
N PRO A 131 -20.35 -8.82 -7.24
CA PRO A 131 -21.38 -9.81 -7.50
C PRO A 131 -22.50 -9.21 -8.36
N SER A 132 -23.00 -9.95 -9.34
CA SER A 132 -24.27 -9.62 -9.98
C SER A 132 -25.38 -9.69 -8.93
N SER A 133 -26.25 -8.68 -8.89
CA SER A 133 -27.44 -8.69 -8.02
C SER A 133 -28.37 -9.87 -8.32
#